data_AF-A0A168PI41-F1
#
_entry.id   AF-A0A168PI41-F1
#
_cell.length_a   1.000
_cell.length_b   1.000
_cell.length_c   1.000
_cell.angle_alpha   90.00
_cell.angle_beta   90.00
_cell.angle_gamma   90.00
#
_symmetry.space_group_name_H-M   'P 1'
#
loop_
_entity.id
_entity.type
_entity.pdbx_description
1 polymer ?
#
loop_
_entity_poly.entity_id
_entity_poly.type
_entity_poly.pdbx_seq_one_letter_code
_entity_poly.pdbx_strand_id
1 'polypeptide(L)'
;MERDFRYLRDKYGDAGAREVFEKICVQLMQLKFKDAYPVDVSRGDDGIDIFIGDFSDSIDVYQCKYFIDGIGDSQKSQIRESFNTAVSTDKYKLNNWFLCLPCVLNEKEHIWWWKWKKKMEDKYNRKIKLYDGSLLITQLKKYKLYDTLFDNETKILLNQILEYLQDKKGIIEK
;
A
#
# COMPACT_ATOMS: atom_id res chain seq x y z
N MET A 1 2.32 1.93 21.28
CA MET A 1 3.39 2.20 20.31
C MET A 1 2.74 2.15 18.95
N GLU A 2 2.86 3.21 18.15
CA GLU A 2 2.29 3.22 16.80
C GLU A 2 3.04 2.19 15.94
N ARG A 3 2.33 1.18 15.43
CA ARG A 3 2.88 0.17 14.52
C ARG A 3 3.03 0.78 13.13
N ASP A 4 4.16 0.52 12.49
CA ASP A 4 4.35 0.78 11.07
C ASP A 4 4.09 -0.51 10.26
N PHE A 5 4.30 -0.44 8.95
CA PHE A 5 4.09 -1.59 8.07
C PHE A 5 5.05 -2.76 8.32
N ARG A 6 6.15 -2.62 9.09
CA ARG A 6 7.02 -3.75 9.46
C ARG A 6 6.26 -4.83 10.22
N TYR A 7 5.24 -4.42 10.98
CA TYR A 7 4.32 -5.32 11.65
C TYR A 7 3.73 -6.39 10.71
N LEU A 8 3.48 -6.06 9.44
CA LEU A 8 2.96 -7.02 8.47
C LEU A 8 3.97 -8.14 8.20
N ARG A 9 5.26 -7.81 8.09
CA ARG A 9 6.32 -8.81 7.92
C ARG A 9 6.45 -9.70 9.15
N ASP A 10 6.40 -9.11 10.34
CA ASP A 10 6.52 -9.86 11.60
C ASP A 10 5.36 -10.86 11.78
N LYS A 11 4.17 -10.51 11.30
CA LYS A 11 2.96 -11.33 11.43
C LYS A 11 2.77 -12.36 10.32
N TYR A 12 3.06 -11.99 9.07
CA TYR A 12 2.67 -12.77 7.89
C TYR A 12 3.86 -13.27 7.07
N GLY A 13 5.10 -12.97 7.47
CA GLY A 13 6.29 -13.19 6.65
C GLY A 13 6.33 -12.30 5.41
N ASP A 14 7.38 -12.37 4.59
CA ASP A 14 7.56 -11.45 3.47
C ASP A 14 6.47 -11.58 2.39
N ALA A 15 6.12 -12.81 2.00
CA ALA A 15 5.10 -13.06 0.98
C ALA A 15 3.71 -12.60 1.45
N GLY A 16 3.31 -13.00 2.67
CA GLY A 16 2.03 -12.60 3.23
C GLY A 16 1.95 -11.09 3.50
N ALA A 17 3.05 -10.47 3.93
CA ALA A 17 3.09 -9.02 4.14
C ALA A 17 2.87 -8.23 2.85
N ARG A 18 3.42 -8.71 1.72
CA ARG A 18 3.19 -8.11 0.41
C ARG A 18 1.71 -8.13 0.03
N GLU A 19 1.07 -9.30 0.13
CA GLU A 19 -0.35 -9.44 -0.20
C GLU A 19 -1.24 -8.58 0.71
N VAL A 20 -0.95 -8.56 2.02
CA VAL A 20 -1.71 -7.76 2.98
C VAL A 20 -1.51 -6.27 2.72
N PHE A 21 -0.29 -5.82 2.41
CA PHE A 21 -0.04 -4.41 2.07
C PHE A 21 -0.81 -3.95 0.84
N GLU A 22 -0.85 -4.77 -0.21
CA GLU A 22 -1.63 -4.48 -1.42
C GLU A 22 -3.12 -4.36 -1.09
N LYS A 23 -3.68 -5.32 -0.33
CA LYS A 23 -5.08 -5.27 0.13
C LYS A 23 -5.38 -4.01 0.95
N ILE A 24 -4.46 -3.57 1.80
CA ILE A 24 -4.60 -2.33 2.57
C ILE A 24 -4.66 -1.11 1.63
N CYS A 25 -3.80 -1.07 0.61
CA CYS A 25 -3.82 0.00 -0.38
C CYS A 25 -5.12 0.01 -1.19
N VAL A 26 -5.63 -1.17 -1.60
CA VAL A 26 -6.92 -1.31 -2.29
C VAL A 26 -8.05 -0.72 -1.44
N GLN A 27 -8.17 -1.15 -0.18
CA GLN A 27 -9.20 -0.66 0.74
C GLN A 27 -9.10 0.86 0.93
N LEU A 28 -7.89 1.38 1.10
CA LEU A 28 -7.67 2.81 1.25
C LEU A 28 -8.11 3.59 0.01
N MET A 29 -7.77 3.13 -1.20
CA MET A 29 -8.16 3.81 -2.43
C MET A 29 -9.66 3.74 -2.67
N GLN A 30 -10.32 2.61 -2.37
CA GLN A 30 -11.77 2.47 -2.46
C GLN A 30 -12.55 3.36 -1.48
N LEU A 31 -11.99 3.65 -0.31
CA LEU A 31 -12.58 4.65 0.60
C LEU A 31 -12.36 6.09 0.13
N LYS A 32 -11.24 6.34 -0.56
CA LYS A 32 -10.86 7.68 -1.02
C LYS A 32 -11.54 8.07 -2.33
N PHE A 33 -11.84 7.10 -3.19
CA PHE A 33 -12.33 7.32 -4.54
C PHE A 33 -13.42 6.30 -4.87
N LYS A 34 -14.54 6.79 -5.42
CA LYS A 34 -15.70 5.98 -5.77
C LYS A 34 -15.39 4.92 -6.84
N ASP A 35 -14.50 5.28 -7.77
CA ASP A 35 -14.23 4.49 -8.98
C ASP A 35 -12.84 3.86 -8.92
N ALA A 36 -12.44 3.35 -7.75
CA ALA A 36 -11.19 2.64 -7.55
C ALA A 36 -11.39 1.11 -7.60
N TYR A 37 -10.59 0.44 -8.43
CA TYR A 37 -10.73 -0.98 -8.69
C TYR A 37 -9.36 -1.68 -8.60
N PRO A 38 -9.28 -2.85 -7.92
CA PRO A 38 -8.10 -3.70 -7.99
C PRO A 38 -8.04 -4.42 -9.35
N VAL A 39 -6.83 -4.82 -9.75
CA VAL A 39 -6.62 -5.70 -10.91
C VAL A 39 -6.19 -7.08 -10.41
N ASP A 40 -6.80 -8.13 -10.93
CA ASP A 40 -6.43 -9.51 -10.58
C ASP A 40 -5.19 -9.95 -11.37
N VAL A 41 -4.16 -10.37 -10.62
CA VAL A 41 -2.86 -10.86 -11.11
C VAL A 41 -3.00 -12.05 -12.06
N SER A 42 -4.10 -12.82 -11.97
CA SER A 42 -4.32 -14.04 -12.78
C SER A 42 -4.44 -13.80 -14.29
N ARG A 43 -4.62 -12.56 -14.75
CA ARG A 43 -4.92 -12.23 -16.15
C ARG A 43 -3.85 -11.43 -16.90
N GLY A 44 -2.62 -11.40 -16.40
CA GLY A 44 -1.52 -10.68 -17.01
C GLY A 44 -1.55 -9.21 -16.60
N ASP A 45 -0.95 -8.94 -15.46
CA ASP A 45 -0.84 -7.62 -14.88
C ASP A 45 0.20 -6.78 -15.66
N ASP A 46 -0.25 -5.73 -16.34
CA ASP A 46 0.62 -4.72 -16.96
C ASP A 46 1.29 -3.80 -15.90
N GLY A 47 1.45 -4.26 -14.66
CA GLY A 47 2.00 -3.50 -13.54
C GLY A 47 1.00 -2.50 -12.91
N ILE A 48 -0.28 -2.85 -12.87
CA ILE A 48 -1.36 -2.14 -12.19
C ILE A 48 -1.86 -3.02 -11.04
N ASP A 49 -1.71 -2.57 -9.80
CA ASP A 49 -2.40 -3.22 -8.69
C ASP A 49 -3.80 -2.61 -8.50
N ILE A 50 -3.92 -1.29 -8.68
CA ILE A 50 -5.17 -0.52 -8.53
C ILE A 50 -5.25 0.54 -9.63
N PHE A 51 -6.43 0.73 -10.22
CA PHE A 51 -6.70 1.89 -11.05
C PHE A 51 -7.90 2.71 -10.56
N ILE A 52 -7.94 3.98 -10.95
CA ILE A 52 -9.06 4.89 -10.69
C ILE A 52 -9.55 5.49 -12.00
N GLY A 53 -10.85 5.36 -12.25
CA GLY A 53 -11.53 5.82 -13.46
C GLY A 53 -12.01 4.67 -14.34
N ASP A 54 -12.05 4.92 -15.64
CA ASP A 54 -12.53 3.98 -16.66
C ASP A 54 -11.49 3.85 -17.79
N PHE A 55 -11.30 2.61 -18.27
CA PHE A 55 -10.43 2.29 -19.40
C PHE A 55 -10.92 2.85 -20.75
N SER A 56 -12.18 3.28 -20.86
CA SER A 56 -12.67 4.03 -22.03
C SER A 56 -12.00 5.41 -22.17
N ASP A 57 -11.49 5.96 -21.07
CA ASP A 57 -10.80 7.25 -20.99
C ASP A 57 -9.35 7.05 -20.47
N SER A 58 -8.85 8.00 -19.65
CA SER A 58 -7.56 7.89 -18.99
C SER A 58 -7.71 7.54 -17.52
N ILE A 59 -6.89 6.61 -17.03
CA ILE A 59 -6.93 6.13 -15.65
C ILE A 59 -5.72 6.59 -14.84
N ASP A 60 -5.93 6.75 -13.53
CA ASP A 60 -4.83 6.84 -12.57
C ASP A 60 -4.42 5.43 -12.14
N VAL A 61 -3.13 5.12 -12.17
CA VAL A 61 -2.58 3.82 -11.79
C VAL A 61 -1.83 3.93 -10.47
N TYR A 62 -2.14 3.05 -9.52
CA TYR A 62 -1.41 2.86 -8.27
C TYR A 62 -0.74 1.50 -8.28
N GLN A 63 0.59 1.49 -8.19
CA GLN A 63 1.38 0.30 -7.98
C GLN A 63 1.88 0.26 -6.54
N CYS A 64 1.61 -0.84 -5.85
CA CYS A 64 2.08 -1.24 -4.54
C CYS A 64 3.38 -2.05 -4.69
N LYS A 65 4.43 -1.63 -3.97
CA LYS A 65 5.66 -2.43 -3.84
C LYS A 65 6.02 -2.54 -2.37
N TYR A 66 5.99 -3.76 -1.85
CA TYR A 66 6.35 -4.01 -0.45
C TYR A 66 7.87 -4.02 -0.26
N PHE A 67 8.47 -2.84 -0.20
CA PHE A 67 9.91 -2.63 0.02
C PHE A 67 10.14 -2.06 1.42
N ILE A 68 10.04 -2.89 2.44
CA ILE A 68 10.02 -2.41 3.83
C ILE A 68 11.39 -1.91 4.34
N ASP A 69 12.49 -2.39 3.76
CA ASP A 69 13.85 -2.02 4.16
C ASP A 69 14.48 -0.94 3.27
N GLY A 70 13.69 -0.25 2.44
CA GLY A 70 14.14 0.79 1.52
C GLY A 70 14.32 0.31 0.08
N ILE A 71 14.95 1.14 -0.76
CA ILE A 71 15.09 0.92 -2.21
C ILE A 71 16.55 0.84 -2.67
N GLY A 72 17.03 -0.39 -2.85
CA GLY A 72 18.29 -0.72 -3.53
C GLY A 72 18.14 -0.78 -5.05
N ASP A 73 19.19 -1.21 -5.74
CA ASP A 73 19.20 -1.23 -7.22
C ASP A 73 18.16 -2.19 -7.82
N SER A 74 17.93 -3.34 -7.17
CA SER A 74 16.87 -4.27 -7.55
C SER A 74 15.48 -3.63 -7.43
N GLN A 75 15.17 -2.99 -6.30
CA GLN A 75 13.90 -2.29 -6.09
C GLN A 75 13.71 -1.15 -7.09
N LYS A 76 14.78 -0.38 -7.35
CA LYS A 76 14.78 0.68 -8.36
C LYS A 76 14.56 0.14 -9.78
N SER A 77 15.07 -1.04 -10.12
CA SER A 77 14.78 -1.70 -11.41
C SER A 77 13.30 -2.02 -11.52
N GLN A 78 12.74 -2.67 -10.50
CA GLN A 78 11.32 -3.03 -10.46
C GLN A 78 10.39 -1.81 -10.55
N ILE A 79 10.76 -0.67 -9.94
CA ILE A 79 10.01 0.58 -10.07
C ILE A 79 10.01 1.10 -11.50
N ARG A 80 11.18 1.10 -12.16
CA ARG A 80 11.32 1.55 -13.55
C ARG A 80 10.52 0.66 -14.49
N GLU A 81 10.64 -0.65 -14.34
CA GLU A 81 9.94 -1.64 -15.17
C GLU A 81 8.43 -1.47 -15.05
N SER A 82 7.90 -1.42 -13.82
CA SER A 82 6.47 -1.19 -13.56
C SER A 82 5.94 0.09 -14.23
N PHE A 83 6.64 1.22 -14.03
CA PHE A 83 6.23 2.47 -14.67
C PHE A 83 6.29 2.38 -16.20
N ASN A 84 7.36 1.79 -16.75
CA ASN A 84 7.53 1.64 -18.20
C ASN A 84 6.40 0.79 -18.82
N THR A 85 6.00 -0.29 -18.16
CA THR A 85 4.86 -1.11 -18.60
C THR A 85 3.58 -0.30 -18.58
N ALA A 86 3.30 0.42 -17.49
CA ALA A 86 2.07 1.19 -17.35
C ALA A 86 1.95 2.37 -18.33
N VAL A 87 3.06 3.01 -18.71
CA VAL A 87 3.05 4.14 -19.65
C VAL A 87 3.11 3.72 -21.12
N SER A 88 3.55 2.50 -21.41
CA SER A 88 3.78 2.03 -22.79
C SER A 88 2.76 0.98 -23.26
N THR A 89 1.82 0.59 -22.41
CA THR A 89 0.75 -0.34 -22.78
C THR A 89 -0.30 0.36 -23.65
N ASP A 90 -0.82 -0.38 -24.63
CA ASP A 90 -1.91 0.08 -25.51
C ASP A 90 -3.30 -0.28 -24.95
N LYS A 91 -3.36 -0.96 -23.80
CA LYS A 91 -4.64 -1.41 -23.20
C LYS A 91 -5.44 -0.26 -22.58
N TYR A 92 -4.78 0.83 -22.21
CA TYR A 92 -5.41 2.00 -21.60
C TYR A 92 -4.53 3.24 -21.72
N LYS A 93 -5.12 4.41 -21.48
CA LYS A 93 -4.38 5.67 -21.42
C LYS A 93 -4.02 6.01 -19.97
N LEU A 94 -2.73 6.03 -19.66
CA LEU A 94 -2.26 6.47 -18.35
C LEU A 94 -2.47 7.99 -18.16
N ASN A 95 -3.11 8.40 -17.06
CA ASN A 95 -3.26 9.79 -16.64
C ASN A 95 -2.18 10.20 -15.63
N ASN A 96 -2.18 9.57 -14.44
CA ASN A 96 -1.17 9.74 -13.42
C ASN A 96 -0.71 8.37 -12.90
N TRP A 97 0.54 8.28 -12.45
CA TRP A 97 1.09 7.06 -11.86
C TRP A 97 1.55 7.28 -10.42
N PHE A 98 1.21 6.36 -9.55
CA PHE A 98 1.44 6.45 -8.11
C PHE A 98 2.19 5.20 -7.64
N LEU A 99 3.28 5.41 -6.89
CA LEU A 99 3.98 4.33 -6.19
C LEU A 99 3.59 4.33 -4.72
N CYS A 100 3.11 3.21 -4.22
CA CYS A 100 2.83 2.98 -2.80
C CYS A 100 3.96 2.12 -2.19
N LEU A 101 4.64 2.66 -1.18
CA LEU A 101 5.70 1.99 -0.44
C LEU A 101 5.37 1.93 1.05
N PRO A 102 5.64 0.80 1.74
CA PRO A 102 5.42 0.68 3.18
C PRO A 102 6.48 1.41 4.03
N CYS A 103 7.56 1.89 3.41
CA CYS A 103 8.68 2.53 4.10
C CYS A 103 8.74 4.04 3.82
N VAL A 104 9.49 4.75 4.66
CA VAL A 104 9.91 6.13 4.39
C VAL A 104 11.30 6.06 3.76
N LEU A 105 11.50 6.82 2.67
CA LEU A 105 12.78 6.85 1.97
C LEU A 105 13.81 7.67 2.76
N ASN A 106 15.07 7.25 2.73
CA ASN A 106 16.17 8.07 3.22
C ASN A 106 16.56 9.16 2.21
N GLU A 107 17.48 10.05 2.60
CA GLU A 107 17.94 11.16 1.75
C GLU A 107 18.42 10.71 0.37
N LYS A 108 19.28 9.68 0.30
CA LYS A 108 19.86 9.20 -0.97
C LYS A 108 18.78 8.60 -1.87
N GLU A 109 17.83 7.89 -1.29
CA GLU A 109 16.69 7.30 -1.98
C GLU A 109 15.74 8.37 -2.51
N HIS A 110 15.47 9.43 -1.74
CA HIS A 110 14.71 10.59 -2.18
C HIS A 110 15.38 11.32 -3.34
N ILE A 111 16.70 11.57 -3.27
CA ILE A 111 17.46 12.17 -4.37
C ILE A 111 17.33 11.34 -5.65
N TRP A 112 17.46 10.01 -5.55
CA TRP A 112 17.25 9.12 -6.69
C TRP A 112 15.82 9.21 -7.22
N TRP A 113 14.82 9.11 -6.33
CA TRP A 113 13.40 9.15 -6.68
C TRP A 113 13.05 10.42 -7.44
N TRP A 114 13.44 11.59 -6.94
CA TRP A 114 13.14 12.87 -7.60
C TRP A 114 13.82 13.03 -8.95
N LYS A 115 15.09 12.60 -9.07
CA LYS A 115 15.82 12.62 -10.35
C LYS A 115 15.15 11.72 -11.39
N TRP A 116 14.82 10.49 -11.00
CA TRP A 116 14.14 9.53 -11.87
C TRP A 116 12.74 10.02 -12.25
N LYS A 117 11.94 10.41 -11.25
CA LYS A 117 10.60 10.98 -11.38
C LYS A 117 10.60 12.10 -12.41
N LYS A 118 11.40 13.15 -12.18
CA LYS A 118 11.46 14.32 -13.08
C LYS A 118 11.77 13.91 -14.51
N LYS A 119 12.79 13.06 -14.70
CA LYS A 119 13.16 12.55 -16.03
C LYS A 119 11.99 11.85 -16.74
N MET A 120 11.20 11.06 -16.00
CA MET A 120 10.06 10.34 -16.57
C MET A 120 8.87 11.27 -16.83
N GLU A 121 8.58 12.20 -15.92
CA GLU A 121 7.52 13.21 -16.13
C GLU A 121 7.84 14.08 -17.35
N ASP A 122 9.09 14.50 -17.53
CA ASP A 122 9.55 15.28 -18.69
C ASP A 122 9.44 14.47 -19.99
N LYS A 123 9.78 13.16 -19.95
CA LYS A 123 9.75 12.29 -21.13
C LYS A 123 8.34 11.95 -21.60
N TYR A 124 7.44 11.66 -20.67
CA TYR A 124 6.11 11.12 -20.98
C TYR A 124 4.97 12.12 -20.78
N ASN A 125 5.25 13.29 -20.20
CA ASN A 125 4.26 14.30 -19.84
C ASN A 125 3.10 13.71 -19.00
N ARG A 126 3.45 12.97 -17.95
CA ARG A 126 2.52 12.34 -16.98
C ARG A 126 3.01 12.63 -15.58
N LYS A 127 2.10 12.85 -14.61
CA LYS A 127 2.51 13.07 -13.22
C LYS A 127 2.80 11.74 -12.54
N ILE A 128 3.86 11.74 -11.74
CA ILE A 128 4.30 10.61 -10.94
C ILE A 128 4.23 11.02 -9.47
N LYS A 129 3.75 10.17 -8.58
CA LYS A 129 3.60 10.51 -7.14
C LYS A 129 4.02 9.36 -6.25
N LEU A 130 4.54 9.71 -5.07
CA LEU A 130 4.94 8.76 -4.04
C LEU A 130 3.94 8.80 -2.88
N TYR A 131 3.47 7.64 -2.49
CA TYR A 131 2.76 7.36 -1.24
C TYR A 131 3.70 6.51 -0.39
N ASP A 132 4.53 7.16 0.41
CA ASP A 132 5.45 6.48 1.32
C ASP A 132 4.70 6.00 2.58
N GLY A 133 5.40 5.25 3.43
CA GLY A 133 4.81 4.66 4.63
C GLY A 133 4.18 5.72 5.53
N SER A 134 4.82 6.88 5.68
CA SER A 134 4.31 7.96 6.54
C SER A 134 3.00 8.57 6.02
N LEU A 135 2.91 8.84 4.71
CA LEU A 135 1.70 9.36 4.09
C LEU A 135 0.59 8.30 4.12
N LEU A 136 0.90 7.04 3.85
CA LEU A 136 -0.07 5.95 3.88
C LEU A 136 -0.68 5.79 5.29
N ILE A 137 0.14 5.75 6.35
CA ILE A 137 -0.37 5.69 7.73
C ILE A 137 -1.28 6.90 8.04
N THR A 138 -0.88 8.10 7.61
CA THR A 138 -1.70 9.31 7.79
C THR A 138 -3.06 9.17 7.09
N GLN A 139 -3.09 8.65 5.86
CA GLN A 139 -4.34 8.40 5.13
C GLN A 139 -5.18 7.30 5.80
N LEU A 140 -4.57 6.20 6.25
CA LEU A 140 -5.28 5.12 6.95
C LEU A 140 -5.96 5.62 8.23
N LYS A 141 -5.27 6.47 9.01
CA LYS A 141 -5.86 7.13 10.18
C LYS A 141 -7.02 8.04 9.79
N LYS A 142 -6.84 8.87 8.75
CA LYS A 142 -7.89 9.77 8.24
C LYS A 142 -9.16 9.01 7.87
N TYR A 143 -9.04 7.83 7.27
CA TYR A 143 -10.16 6.97 6.87
C TYR A 143 -10.54 5.91 7.93
N LYS A 144 -10.03 6.01 9.16
CA LYS A 144 -10.33 5.10 10.29
C LYS A 144 -10.05 3.62 10.00
N LEU A 145 -9.09 3.34 9.11
CA LEU A 145 -8.63 1.98 8.82
C LEU A 145 -7.49 1.52 9.73
N TYR A 146 -6.72 2.46 10.28
CA TYR A 146 -5.50 2.14 11.04
C TYR A 146 -5.77 1.16 12.20
N ASP A 147 -6.69 1.49 13.10
CA ASP A 147 -6.96 0.69 14.30
C ASP A 147 -7.44 -0.73 13.94
N THR A 148 -8.27 -0.85 12.90
CA THR A 148 -8.78 -2.13 12.41
C THR A 148 -7.67 -3.03 11.86
N LEU A 149 -6.67 -2.43 11.20
CA LEU A 149 -5.60 -3.15 10.52
C LEU A 149 -4.42 -3.47 11.45
N PHE A 150 -4.09 -2.58 12.40
CA PHE A 150 -2.89 -2.68 13.22
C PHE A 150 -3.17 -3.02 14.70
N ASP A 151 -4.32 -2.68 15.26
CA ASP A 151 -4.61 -2.80 16.70
C ASP A 151 -5.56 -3.95 17.07
N ASN A 152 -5.99 -4.75 16.09
CA ASN A 152 -7.00 -5.79 16.32
C ASN A 152 -6.53 -6.88 17.30
N GLU A 153 -5.23 -7.19 17.35
CA GLU A 153 -4.66 -8.16 18.30
C GLU A 153 -4.78 -7.72 19.76
N THR A 154 -4.52 -6.44 20.05
CA THR A 154 -4.66 -5.92 21.40
C THR A 154 -6.11 -6.00 21.85
N LYS A 155 -7.05 -5.71 20.95
CA LYS A 155 -8.48 -5.85 21.22
C LYS A 155 -8.88 -7.30 21.47
N ILE A 156 -8.38 -8.24 20.67
CA ILE A 156 -8.62 -9.68 20.86
C ILE A 156 -8.07 -10.14 22.22
N LEU A 157 -6.83 -9.79 22.56
CA LEU A 157 -6.22 -10.18 23.83
C LEU A 157 -6.95 -9.58 25.04
N LEU A 158 -7.37 -8.31 24.95
CA LEU A 158 -8.16 -7.67 26.00
C LEU A 158 -9.52 -8.36 26.20
N ASN A 159 -10.18 -8.76 25.10
CA ASN A 159 -11.42 -9.52 25.18
C ASN A 159 -11.20 -10.89 25.83
N GLN A 160 -10.12 -11.61 25.48
CA GLN A 160 -9.77 -12.88 26.12
C GLN A 160 -9.48 -12.73 27.61
N ILE A 161 -8.77 -11.67 28.01
CA ILE A 161 -8.52 -11.36 29.43
C ILE A 161 -9.85 -11.04 30.14
N LEU A 162 -10.72 -10.24 29.51
CA LEU A 162 -12.02 -9.89 30.07
C LEU A 162 -12.90 -11.12 30.29
N GLU A 163 -12.98 -12.01 29.29
CA GLU A 163 -13.69 -13.29 29.37
C GLU A 163 -13.15 -14.13 30.54
N TYR A 164 -11.83 -14.28 30.65
CA TYR A 164 -11.20 -15.02 31.75
C TYR A 164 -11.54 -14.45 33.15
N LEU A 165 -11.51 -13.12 33.29
CA LEU A 165 -11.83 -12.46 34.56
C LEU A 165 -13.31 -12.59 34.94
N GLN A 166 -14.21 -12.51 33.97
CA GLN A 166 -15.65 -12.69 34.20
C GLN A 166 -15.97 -14.12 34.65
N ASP A 167 -15.34 -15.12 34.02
CA ASP A 167 -15.52 -16.53 34.36
C ASP A 167 -15.04 -16.82 35.79
N LYS A 168 -13.89 -16.26 36.19
CA LYS A 168 -13.36 -16.33 37.55
C LYS A 168 -14.25 -15.64 38.60
N LYS A 169 -14.85 -14.50 38.26
CA LYS A 169 -15.72 -13.77 39.20
C LYS A 169 -17.00 -14.54 39.51
N GLY A 170 -17.58 -15.22 38.50
CA GLY A 170 -18.74 -16.11 38.69
C GLY A 170 -18.46 -17.37 39.53
N ILE A 171 -17.19 -17.75 39.72
CA ILE A 171 -16.78 -18.86 40.59
C ILE A 171 -16.62 -18.42 42.06
N ILE A 172 -16.31 -17.14 42.32
CA ILE A 172 -16.09 -16.60 43.67
C ILE A 172 -17.40 -16.16 44.34
N GLU A 173 -18.43 -15.86 43.54
CA GLU A 173 -19.76 -15.45 44.02
C GLU A 173 -20.77 -16.62 44.17
N LYS A 174 -20.31 -17.87 44.01
CA LYS A 174 -21.07 -19.11 44.31
C LYS A 174 -20.48 -19.83 45.52
#